data_AF-A0A560BM62-F1
#
_entry.id   AF-A0A560BM62-F1
#
_cell.length_a   1.000
_cell.length_b   1.000
_cell.length_c   1.000
_cell.angle_alpha   90.00
_cell.angle_beta   90.00
_cell.angle_gamma   90.00
#
_symmetry.space_group_name_H-M   'P 1'
#
loop_
_entity.id
_entity.type
_entity.pdbx_description
1 polymer ?
#
loop_
_entity_poly.entity_id
_entity_poly.type
_entity_poly.pdbx_seq_one_letter_code
_entity_poly.pdbx_strand_id
1 'polypeptide(L)'
;MEKDSLYNDHAVAIGRLSIAFNELEQYLLLAIGTLLGDPTVGVVVGGDLTYAQRLALINKLIEHRQIDVSNLSDFLSRLENIRGERNRYLHSEYELDLDDNEELVGVLVKDNRRRRAKTVSFTVSDPNEIMRAAREARNLASAFPFMLDQLMPPIKEA
;
A
#
# COMPACT_ATOMS: atom_id res chain seq x y z
N MET A 1 -9.45 30.14 -5.30
CA MET A 1 -8.00 30.33 -5.58
C MET A 1 -7.13 29.60 -4.55
N GLU A 2 -7.27 29.83 -3.24
CA GLU A 2 -6.55 29.03 -2.22
C GLU A 2 -7.08 27.59 -2.08
N LYS A 3 -8.42 27.42 -2.09
CA LYS A 3 -9.08 26.11 -2.07
C LYS A 3 -8.59 25.21 -3.21
N ASP A 4 -8.52 25.74 -4.43
CA ASP A 4 -8.07 24.97 -5.61
C ASP A 4 -6.60 24.49 -5.49
N SER A 5 -5.73 25.28 -4.84
CA SER A 5 -4.33 24.90 -4.62
C SER A 5 -4.20 23.74 -3.63
N LEU A 6 -4.91 23.81 -2.50
CA LEU A 6 -4.88 22.78 -1.48
C LEU A 6 -5.47 21.45 -1.98
N TYR A 7 -6.56 21.51 -2.74
CA TYR A 7 -7.16 20.30 -3.35
C TYR A 7 -6.19 19.67 -4.35
N ASN A 8 -5.48 20.49 -5.13
CA ASN A 8 -4.48 20.00 -6.07
C ASN A 8 -3.30 19.32 -5.35
N ASP A 9 -2.79 19.90 -4.26
CA ASP A 9 -1.70 19.32 -3.48
C ASP A 9 -2.07 17.95 -2.89
N HIS A 10 -3.29 17.81 -2.36
CA HIS A 10 -3.81 16.53 -1.88
C HIS A 10 -4.01 15.52 -3.00
N ALA A 11 -4.58 15.92 -4.14
CA ALA A 11 -4.77 15.05 -5.29
C ALA A 11 -3.42 14.52 -5.82
N VAL A 12 -2.40 15.39 -5.88
CA VAL A 12 -1.04 15.00 -6.25
C VAL A 12 -0.45 14.01 -5.24
N ALA A 13 -0.63 14.25 -3.94
CA ALA A 13 -0.12 13.37 -2.90
C ALA A 13 -0.78 11.97 -2.95
N ILE A 14 -2.11 11.91 -3.10
CA ILE A 14 -2.86 10.65 -3.25
C ILE A 14 -2.47 9.93 -4.54
N GLY A 15 -2.31 10.65 -5.65
CA GLY A 15 -1.84 10.09 -6.91
C GLY A 15 -0.46 9.45 -6.78
N ARG A 16 0.48 10.13 -6.11
CA ARG A 16 1.83 9.60 -5.84
C ARG A 16 1.80 8.37 -4.94
N LEU A 17 0.97 8.37 -3.89
CA LEU A 17 0.81 7.21 -3.02
C LEU A 17 0.25 6.02 -3.80
N SER A 18 -0.75 6.24 -4.66
CA SER A 18 -1.36 5.20 -5.50
C SER A 18 -0.35 4.59 -6.46
N ILE A 19 0.48 5.41 -7.11
CA ILE A 19 1.56 4.93 -7.99
C ILE A 19 2.56 4.08 -7.21
N ALA A 20 3.06 4.57 -6.07
CA ALA A 20 4.01 3.83 -5.24
C ALA A 20 3.42 2.50 -4.73
N PHE A 21 2.11 2.47 -4.45
CA PHE A 21 1.42 1.24 -4.09
C PHE A 21 1.30 0.25 -5.24
N ASN A 22 1.03 0.74 -6.44
CA ASN A 22 0.97 -0.10 -7.62
C ASN A 22 2.34 -0.71 -7.94
N GLU A 23 3.43 0.06 -7.77
CA GLU A 23 4.80 -0.47 -7.85
C GLU A 23 5.01 -1.61 -6.84
N LEU A 24 4.60 -1.42 -5.57
CA LEU A 24 4.66 -2.47 -4.54
C LEU A 24 3.86 -3.73 -4.92
N GLU A 25 2.66 -3.56 -5.46
CA GLU A 25 1.83 -4.69 -5.90
C GLU A 25 2.49 -5.52 -7.00
N GLN A 26 3.17 -4.89 -7.94
CA GLN A 26 3.92 -5.59 -8.97
C GLN A 26 5.10 -6.38 -8.37
N TYR A 27 5.80 -5.81 -7.40
CA TYR A 27 6.88 -6.53 -6.71
C TYR A 27 6.38 -7.75 -5.92
N LEU A 28 5.17 -7.69 -5.35
CA LEU A 28 4.55 -8.88 -4.74
C LEU A 28 4.26 -9.98 -5.76
N LEU A 29 3.82 -9.64 -6.98
CA LEU A 29 3.62 -10.62 -8.04
C LEU A 29 4.94 -11.27 -8.48
N LEU A 30 5.99 -10.45 -8.63
CA LEU A 30 7.33 -10.94 -8.91
C LEU A 30 7.84 -11.85 -7.79
N ALA A 31 7.61 -11.49 -6.52
CA ALA A 31 7.97 -12.31 -5.37
C ALA A 31 7.33 -13.70 -5.41
N ILE A 32 6.02 -13.76 -5.73
CA ILE A 32 5.30 -15.02 -5.89
C ILE A 32 5.94 -15.83 -7.02
N GLY A 33 6.20 -15.22 -8.17
CA GLY A 33 6.83 -15.89 -9.31
C GLY A 33 8.22 -16.44 -8.99
N THR A 34 9.05 -15.65 -8.32
CA THR A 34 10.37 -16.05 -7.82
C THR A 34 10.27 -17.24 -6.87
N LEU A 35 9.36 -17.19 -5.90
CA LEU A 35 9.10 -18.30 -4.97
C LEU A 35 8.44 -19.51 -5.64
N LEU A 36 7.87 -19.39 -6.83
CA LEU A 36 7.38 -20.52 -7.62
C LEU A 36 8.40 -21.00 -8.66
N GLY A 37 9.48 -20.25 -8.90
CA GLY A 37 10.48 -20.55 -9.93
C GLY A 37 10.10 -20.10 -11.34
N ASP A 38 8.98 -19.39 -11.52
CA ASP A 38 8.52 -18.87 -12.80
C ASP A 38 7.77 -17.53 -12.62
N PRO A 39 8.32 -16.40 -13.11
CA PRO A 39 7.66 -15.10 -13.07
C PRO A 39 6.28 -15.05 -13.73
N THR A 40 6.09 -15.79 -14.81
CA THR A 40 4.82 -15.84 -15.56
C THR A 40 3.75 -16.52 -14.73
N VAL A 41 4.08 -17.65 -14.09
CA VAL A 41 3.18 -18.34 -13.17
C VAL A 41 2.83 -17.44 -11.99
N GLY A 42 3.80 -16.68 -11.48
CA GLY A 42 3.57 -15.69 -10.42
C GLY A 42 2.51 -14.64 -10.78
N VAL A 43 2.58 -14.10 -11.99
CA VAL A 43 1.58 -13.13 -12.48
C VAL A 43 0.20 -13.78 -12.65
N VAL A 44 0.12 -14.99 -13.21
CA VAL A 44 -1.15 -15.70 -13.40
C VAL A 44 -1.80 -16.06 -12.06
N VAL A 45 -1.04 -16.62 -11.12
CA VAL A 45 -1.55 -17.04 -9.81
C VAL A 45 -1.87 -15.83 -8.93
N GLY A 46 -1.02 -14.80 -8.96
CA GLY A 46 -1.15 -13.62 -8.11
C GLY A 46 -2.09 -12.54 -8.67
N GLY A 47 -2.38 -12.56 -9.98
CA GLY A 47 -3.13 -11.50 -10.66
C GLY A 47 -4.52 -11.28 -10.06
N ASP A 48 -5.25 -12.37 -9.81
CA ASP A 48 -6.61 -12.33 -9.26
C ASP A 48 -6.65 -12.22 -7.72
N LEU A 49 -5.49 -12.28 -7.07
CA LEU A 49 -5.42 -12.18 -5.61
C LEU A 49 -5.44 -10.72 -5.16
N THR A 50 -6.19 -10.44 -4.11
CA THR A 50 -6.08 -9.17 -3.39
C THR A 50 -4.69 -9.02 -2.74
N TYR A 51 -4.29 -7.79 -2.41
CA TYR A 51 -3.02 -7.51 -1.72
C TYR A 51 -2.79 -8.42 -0.50
N ALA A 52 -3.80 -8.56 0.36
CA ALA A 52 -3.71 -9.41 1.56
C ALA A 52 -3.54 -10.89 1.21
N GLN A 53 -4.23 -11.38 0.17
CA GLN A 53 -4.07 -12.75 -0.30
C GLN A 53 -2.69 -12.99 -0.92
N ARG A 54 -2.12 -12.02 -1.65
CA ARG A 54 -0.75 -12.08 -2.18
C ARG A 54 0.27 -12.21 -1.05
N LEU A 55 0.17 -11.37 0.00
CA LEU A 55 1.04 -11.47 1.18
C LEU A 55 0.90 -12.81 1.91
N ALA A 56 -0.34 -13.28 2.11
CA ALA A 56 -0.58 -14.58 2.74
C ALA A 56 0.04 -15.73 1.94
N LEU A 57 -0.07 -15.69 0.61
CA LEU A 57 0.55 -16.67 -0.28
C LEU A 57 2.08 -16.63 -0.19
N ILE A 58 2.68 -15.43 -0.21
CA ILE A 58 4.14 -15.26 -0.04
C ILE A 58 4.59 -15.90 1.28
N ASN A 59 3.92 -15.61 2.40
CA ASN A 59 4.25 -16.21 3.69
C ASN A 59 4.16 -17.74 3.65
N LYS A 60 3.12 -18.30 3.03
CA LYS A 60 2.96 -19.76 2.89
C LYS A 60 4.04 -20.39 2.01
N LEU A 61 4.44 -19.72 0.93
CA LEU A 61 5.51 -20.19 0.06
C LEU A 61 6.86 -20.15 0.75
N ILE A 62 7.12 -19.12 1.55
CA ILE A 62 8.33 -19.02 2.37
C ILE A 62 8.38 -20.13 3.43
N GLU A 63 7.28 -20.35 4.17
CA GLU A 63 7.16 -21.46 5.13
C GLU A 63 7.43 -22.81 4.45
N HIS A 64 6.83 -23.04 3.28
CA HIS A 64 7.01 -24.27 2.51
C HIS A 64 8.45 -24.50 2.05
N ARG A 65 9.14 -23.44 1.62
CA ARG A 65 10.56 -23.47 1.22
C ARG A 65 11.54 -23.42 2.38
N GLN A 66 11.06 -23.30 3.62
CA GLN A 66 11.89 -23.19 4.84
C GLN A 66 12.91 -22.05 4.77
N ILE A 67 12.53 -20.91 4.16
CA ILE A 67 13.41 -19.74 4.06
C ILE A 67 13.38 -18.98 5.40
N ASP A 68 14.54 -18.53 5.89
CA ASP A 68 14.63 -17.69 7.08
C ASP A 68 14.01 -16.30 6.83
N VAL A 69 12.97 -15.99 7.60
CA VAL A 69 12.18 -14.75 7.51
C VAL A 69 12.56 -13.68 8.52
N SER A 70 13.59 -13.90 9.33
CA SER A 70 14.01 -12.93 10.34
C SER A 70 14.22 -11.53 9.75
N ASN A 71 14.81 -11.44 8.55
CA ASN A 71 14.99 -10.18 7.80
C ASN A 71 13.75 -9.71 7.01
N LEU A 72 12.71 -10.54 6.90
CA LEU A 72 11.49 -10.25 6.14
C LEU A 72 10.33 -9.76 7.02
N SER A 73 10.33 -10.13 8.30
CA SER A 73 9.23 -9.82 9.23
C SER A 73 8.99 -8.31 9.39
N ASP A 74 10.06 -7.52 9.51
CA ASP A 74 10.00 -6.05 9.57
C ASP A 74 9.44 -5.48 8.26
N PHE A 75 9.94 -5.98 7.13
CA PHE A 75 9.51 -5.54 5.81
C PHE A 75 8.02 -5.80 5.54
N LEU A 76 7.55 -7.02 5.86
CA LEU A 76 6.14 -7.39 5.73
C LEU A 76 5.24 -6.55 6.65
N SER A 77 5.71 -6.25 7.86
CA SER A 77 4.99 -5.38 8.80
C SER A 77 4.89 -3.95 8.26
N ARG A 78 5.97 -3.41 7.67
CA ARG A 78 5.98 -2.08 7.05
C ARG A 78 5.07 -2.00 5.82
N LEU A 79 5.03 -3.06 5.01
CA LEU A 79 4.09 -3.16 3.90
C LEU A 79 2.62 -3.10 4.36
N GLU A 80 2.30 -3.82 5.44
CA GLU A 80 0.94 -3.82 6.00
C GLU A 80 0.56 -2.46 6.61
N ASN A 81 1.50 -1.78 7.29
CA ASN A 81 1.28 -0.42 7.79
C ASN A 81 0.98 0.56 6.65
N ILE A 82 1.78 0.51 5.58
CA ILE A 82 1.61 1.36 4.41
C ILE A 82 0.27 1.07 3.70
N ARG A 83 -0.18 -0.19 3.70
CA ARG A 83 -1.53 -0.56 3.23
C ARG A 83 -2.64 0.06 4.06
N GLY A 84 -2.48 0.04 5.38
CA GLY A 84 -3.39 0.71 6.31
C GLY A 84 -3.50 2.20 6.03
N GLU A 85 -2.35 2.88 5.84
CA GLU A 85 -2.28 4.29 5.49
C GLU A 85 -2.97 4.56 4.14
N ARG A 86 -2.64 3.80 3.09
CA ARG A 86 -3.27 3.94 1.77
C ARG A 86 -4.78 3.75 1.81
N ASN A 87 -5.28 2.75 2.53
CA ASN A 87 -6.72 2.54 2.67
C ASN A 87 -7.39 3.68 3.44
N ARG A 88 -6.70 4.28 4.42
CA ARG A 88 -7.16 5.49 5.13
C ARG A 88 -7.25 6.72 4.24
N TYR A 89 -6.50 6.78 3.13
CA TYR A 89 -6.52 7.94 2.21
C TYR A 89 -7.33 7.70 0.92
N LEU A 90 -7.48 6.46 0.46
CA LEU A 90 -8.15 6.12 -0.81
C LEU A 90 -9.59 5.59 -0.66
N HIS A 91 -9.88 4.84 0.41
CA HIS A 91 -11.22 4.25 0.66
C HIS A 91 -12.02 5.01 1.69
N SER A 92 -11.44 6.11 2.10
CA SER A 92 -12.00 7.04 3.01
C SER A 92 -13.12 7.75 2.23
N GLU A 93 -14.38 7.42 2.54
CA GLU A 93 -15.61 8.03 2.03
C GLU A 93 -15.69 9.52 2.43
N TYR A 94 -14.67 10.33 2.20
CA TYR A 94 -14.60 11.69 2.70
C TYR A 94 -14.67 12.68 1.55
N GLU A 95 -15.53 13.67 1.70
CA GLU A 95 -15.42 14.90 0.95
C GLU A 95 -14.45 15.81 1.70
N LEU A 96 -13.54 16.43 0.96
CA LEU A 96 -12.73 17.51 1.51
C LEU A 96 -13.65 18.71 1.68
N ASP A 97 -13.69 19.29 2.87
CA ASP A 97 -14.37 20.55 3.13
C ASP A 97 -13.46 21.50 3.92
N LEU A 98 -13.87 22.75 4.06
CA LEU A 98 -13.21 23.72 4.91
C LEU A 98 -13.99 23.83 6.23
N ASP A 99 -13.29 23.80 7.36
CA ASP A 99 -13.89 24.09 8.66
C ASP A 99 -14.12 25.61 8.85
N ASP A 100 -14.69 25.98 10.00
CA ASP A 100 -14.96 27.39 10.34
C ASP A 100 -13.69 28.26 10.43
N ASN A 101 -12.50 27.65 10.46
CA ASN A 101 -11.19 28.31 10.48
C ASN A 101 -10.49 28.28 9.11
N GLU A 102 -11.20 27.88 8.05
CA GLU A 102 -10.66 27.68 6.70
C GLU A 102 -9.58 26.58 6.59
N GLU A 103 -9.53 25.63 7.54
CA GLU A 103 -8.65 24.47 7.48
C GLU A 103 -9.31 23.31 6.72
N LEU A 104 -8.53 22.57 5.93
CA LEU A 104 -9.05 21.39 5.22
C LEU A 104 -9.35 20.25 6.20
N VAL A 105 -10.61 19.81 6.21
CA VAL A 105 -11.09 18.68 7.00
C VAL A 105 -11.68 17.59 6.10
N GLY A 106 -11.44 16.34 6.49
CA GLY A 106 -12.03 15.19 5.84
C GLY A 106 -13.40 14.94 6.44
N VAL A 107 -14.46 15.09 5.65
CA VAL A 107 -15.84 14.91 6.11
C VAL A 107 -16.37 13.57 5.63
N LEU A 108 -16.65 12.64 6.55
CA LEU A 108 -17.16 11.31 6.19
C LEU A 108 -18.56 11.44 5.54
N VAL A 109 -18.63 11.25 4.23
CA VAL A 109 -19.85 11.07 3.45
C VAL A 109 -20.28 9.62 3.53
N LYS A 110 -21.01 9.30 4.60
CA LYS A 110 -21.64 8.00 4.72
C LYS A 110 -22.68 7.82 3.61
N ASP A 111 -22.58 6.71 2.90
CA ASP A 111 -23.54 6.25 1.89
C ASP A 111 -25.01 6.47 2.36
N ASN A 112 -25.79 7.15 1.51
CA ASN A 112 -27.12 7.75 1.80
C ASN A 112 -28.23 6.76 2.23
N ARG A 113 -27.89 5.49 2.50
CA ARG A 113 -28.86 4.40 2.71
C ARG A 113 -29.15 4.06 4.17
N ARG A 114 -28.37 4.50 5.16
CA ARG A 114 -28.63 4.16 6.58
C ARG A 114 -28.42 5.34 7.54
N ARG A 115 -29.56 5.80 8.07
CA ARG A 115 -29.80 6.90 9.02
C ARG A 115 -28.74 7.04 10.13
N ARG A 116 -28.45 8.31 10.44
CA ARG A 116 -27.48 8.90 11.40
C ARG A 116 -26.04 8.97 10.88
N ALA A 117 -25.78 10.04 10.11
CA ALA A 117 -24.43 10.58 9.94
C ALA A 117 -23.89 10.95 11.32
N LYS A 118 -22.83 10.28 11.74
CA LYS A 118 -21.97 10.77 12.80
C LYS A 118 -20.88 11.51 12.05
N THR A 119 -20.96 12.84 11.99
CA THR A 119 -19.89 13.65 11.42
C THR A 119 -18.66 13.42 12.27
N VAL A 120 -17.75 12.58 11.79
CA VAL A 120 -16.42 12.44 12.36
C VAL A 120 -15.55 13.31 11.48
N SER A 121 -15.36 14.56 11.89
CA SER A 121 -14.37 15.44 11.31
C SER A 121 -13.00 15.00 11.84
N PHE A 122 -12.09 14.69 10.94
CA PHE A 122 -10.66 14.68 11.25
C PHE A 122 -9.94 15.67 10.36
N THR A 123 -8.84 16.22 10.86
CA THR A 123 -7.92 17.03 10.07
C THR A 123 -7.45 16.19 8.90
N VAL A 124 -7.68 16.64 7.65
CA VAL A 124 -7.12 15.94 6.49
C VAL A 124 -5.63 15.86 6.75
N SER A 125 -5.07 14.65 6.71
CA SER A 125 -3.63 14.46 6.87
C SER A 125 -2.92 15.40 5.92
N ASP A 126 -2.05 16.24 6.48
CA ASP A 126 -1.21 17.19 5.75
C ASP A 126 -0.68 16.50 4.48
N PRO A 127 -0.77 17.11 3.29
CA PRO A 127 -0.17 16.56 2.06
C PRO A 127 1.25 16.04 2.28
N ASN A 128 2.02 16.64 3.19
CA ASN A 128 3.35 16.17 3.58
C ASN A 128 3.34 14.78 4.24
N GLU A 129 2.32 14.43 5.03
CA GLU A 129 2.16 13.10 5.61
C GLU A 129 1.84 12.06 4.54
N ILE A 130 0.92 12.37 3.62
CA ILE A 130 0.59 11.49 2.48
C ILE A 130 1.83 11.30 1.60
N MET A 131 2.58 12.40 1.36
CA MET A 131 3.84 12.37 0.62
C MET A 131 4.93 11.58 1.34
N ARG A 132 4.97 11.60 2.68
CA ARG A 132 5.87 10.76 3.48
C ARG A 132 5.52 9.28 3.30
N ALA A 133 4.25 8.91 3.39
CA ALA A 133 3.79 7.55 3.13
C ALA A 133 4.13 7.09 1.70
N ALA A 134 3.94 7.96 0.71
CA ALA A 134 4.31 7.68 -0.68
C ALA A 134 5.83 7.45 -0.85
N ARG A 135 6.67 8.25 -0.19
CA ARG A 135 8.13 8.05 -0.18
C ARG A 135 8.51 6.74 0.49
N GLU A 136 7.89 6.40 1.61
CA GLU A 136 8.17 5.14 2.29
C GLU A 136 7.79 3.94 1.41
N ALA A 137 6.61 3.98 0.78
CA ALA A 137 6.16 2.95 -0.15
C ALA A 137 7.16 2.74 -1.30
N ARG A 138 7.67 3.83 -1.88
CA ARG A 138 8.69 3.77 -2.94
C ARG A 138 10.04 3.25 -2.44
N ASN A 139 10.44 3.62 -1.23
CA ASN A 139 11.67 3.09 -0.63
C ASN A 139 11.58 1.58 -0.41
N LEU A 140 10.44 1.09 0.08
CA LEU A 140 10.18 -0.35 0.20
C LEU A 140 10.17 -1.03 -1.17
N ALA A 141 9.52 -0.44 -2.17
CA ALA A 141 9.49 -0.97 -3.53
C ALA A 141 10.91 -1.10 -4.12
N SER A 142 11.75 -0.10 -3.88
CA SER A 142 13.15 -0.09 -4.35
C SER A 142 14.05 -1.09 -3.61
N ALA A 143 13.75 -1.37 -2.33
CA ALA A 143 14.46 -2.37 -1.53
C ALA A 143 14.01 -3.81 -1.83
N PHE A 144 12.79 -3.98 -2.35
CA PHE A 144 12.16 -5.29 -2.57
C PHE A 144 13.01 -6.25 -3.41
N PRO A 145 13.59 -5.86 -4.57
CA PRO A 145 14.40 -6.78 -5.39
C PRO A 145 15.61 -7.33 -4.65
N PHE A 146 16.33 -6.47 -3.91
CA PHE A 146 17.50 -6.89 -3.13
C PHE A 146 17.14 -7.85 -2.00
N MET A 147 15.95 -7.67 -1.41
CA MET A 147 15.43 -8.60 -0.41
C MET A 147 15.02 -9.95 -1.03
N LEU A 148 14.46 -9.95 -2.24
CA LEU A 148 14.16 -11.18 -2.98
C LEU A 148 15.42 -11.99 -3.30
N ASP A 149 16.52 -11.32 -3.66
CA ASP A 149 17.80 -11.98 -3.91
C ASP A 149 18.35 -12.67 -2.65
N GLN A 150 18.09 -12.10 -1.47
CA GLN A 150 18.48 -12.71 -0.18
C GLN A 150 17.59 -13.92 0.19
N LEU A 151 16.36 -13.97 -0.30
CA LEU A 151 15.41 -15.07 -0.05
C LEU A 151 15.74 -16.33 -0.89
N MET A 152 16.59 -16.21 -1.91
CA MET A 152 16.97 -17.32 -2.77
C MET A 152 18.49 -17.51 -2.79
N PRO A 153 19.07 -18.36 -1.91
CA PRO A 153 20.38 -18.91 -2.22
C PRO A 153 20.31 -19.60 -3.60
N PRO A 154 21.39 -19.55 -4.40
CA PRO A 154 21.39 -20.16 -5.72
C PRO A 154 20.90 -21.60 -5.60
N ILE A 155 19.92 -21.97 -6.42
CA ILE A 155 19.43 -23.34 -6.51
C ILE A 155 20.66 -24.20 -6.79
N LYS A 156 21.11 -24.96 -5.79
CA LYS A 156 22.12 -25.99 -6.02
C LYS A 156 21.42 -27.00 -6.91
N GLU A 157 21.81 -27.04 -8.18
CA GLU A 157 21.44 -28.13 -9.08
C GLU A 157 21.77 -29.45 -8.37
N ALA A 158 20.74 -30.26 -8.15
CA ALA A 158 20.85 -31.59 -7.53
C ALA A 158 21.20 -32.63 -8.58
#